data_AF-A0A951N6B9-F1
#
_entry.id   AF-A0A951N6B9-F1
#
_cell.length_a   1.000
_cell.length_b   1.000
_cell.length_c   1.000
_cell.angle_alpha   90.00
_cell.angle_beta   90.00
_cell.angle_gamma   90.00
#
_symmetry.space_group_name_H-M   'P 1'
#
loop_
_entity.id
_entity.type
_entity.pdbx_description
1 polymer ?
#
loop_
_entity_poly.entity_id
_entity_poly.type
_entity_poly.pdbx_seq_one_letter_code
_entity_poly.pdbx_strand_id
1 'polypeptide(L)'
;ICLEKRRRARPANEPEREDAAPSGDFAGQIDARIALETALESLPESLRVALILREWHGLSYEEMASVLAIPVGTVRSRLHQARAEFRQIWQKMEAE
;
A
#
# COMPACT_ATOMS: atom_id res chain seq x y z
N ILE A 1 -31.49 -18.90 10.08
CA ILE A 1 -32.30 -17.71 9.76
C ILE A 1 -32.32 -16.83 11.00
N CYS A 2 -31.58 -15.72 10.97
CA CYS A 2 -31.91 -14.43 11.63
C CYS A 2 -30.72 -13.50 11.39
N LEU A 3 -30.87 -12.73 10.31
CA LEU A 3 -30.13 -11.52 10.01
C LEU A 3 -30.44 -10.45 11.07
N GLU A 4 -29.61 -9.41 11.07
CA GLU A 4 -29.74 -8.15 11.82
C GLU A 4 -29.20 -8.13 13.25
N LYS A 5 -28.04 -7.48 13.39
CA LYS A 5 -27.90 -6.27 14.23
C LYS A 5 -26.52 -5.66 14.06
N ARG A 6 -26.47 -4.61 13.22
CA ARG A 6 -25.90 -3.27 13.50
C ARG A 6 -25.38 -2.66 12.20
N ARG A 7 -26.27 -1.96 11.49
CA ARG A 7 -25.88 -0.78 10.72
C ARG A 7 -25.14 0.15 11.68
N ARG A 8 -23.81 0.19 11.60
CA ARG A 8 -23.04 1.27 12.20
C ARG A 8 -23.43 2.53 11.44
N ALA A 9 -24.03 3.47 12.15
CA ALA A 9 -24.33 4.80 11.66
C ALA A 9 -23.06 5.40 11.04
N ARG A 10 -23.16 5.84 9.78
CA ARG A 10 -22.17 6.70 9.14
C ARG A 10 -22.22 8.05 9.89
N PRO A 11 -21.17 8.48 10.60
CA PRO A 11 -21.19 9.79 11.22
C PRO A 11 -21.24 10.87 10.13
N ALA A 12 -22.14 11.85 10.32
CA ALA A 12 -22.33 13.02 9.50
C ALA A 12 -21.27 14.09 9.82
N ASN A 13 -20.01 13.81 9.51
CA ASN A 13 -18.96 14.81 9.39
C ASN A 13 -18.14 14.52 8.13
N GLU A 14 -18.69 14.82 6.97
CA GLU A 14 -17.87 14.96 5.77
C GLU A 14 -17.12 16.28 5.94
N PRO A 15 -15.79 16.29 6.22
CA PRO A 15 -15.04 17.51 5.99
C PRO A 15 -15.12 17.77 4.49
N GLU A 16 -15.65 18.94 4.15
CA GLU A 16 -15.59 19.51 2.81
C GLU A 16 -14.15 19.34 2.33
N ARG A 17 -13.95 18.45 1.36
CA ARG A 17 -12.67 18.35 0.66
C ARG A 17 -12.60 19.62 -0.18
N GLU A 18 -12.01 20.67 0.40
CA GLU A 18 -11.36 21.68 -0.41
C GLU A 18 -10.30 20.92 -1.22
N ASP A 19 -10.65 20.60 -2.46
CA ASP A 19 -9.73 20.20 -3.50
C ASP A 19 -8.79 21.38 -3.74
N ALA A 20 -7.86 21.57 -2.80
CA ALA A 20 -6.76 22.50 -2.93
C ALA A 20 -6.00 22.06 -4.17
N ALA A 21 -6.27 22.74 -5.30
CA ALA A 21 -5.44 22.64 -6.48
C ALA A 21 -3.98 22.72 -6.02
N PRO A 22 -3.10 21.76 -6.38
CA PRO A 22 -1.75 21.74 -5.86
C PRO A 22 -1.04 22.99 -6.35
N SER A 23 -1.01 24.01 -5.50
CA SER A 23 -0.15 25.18 -5.63
C SER A 23 1.23 24.70 -5.17
N GLY A 24 1.86 23.82 -5.95
CA GLY A 24 3.01 23.06 -5.50
C GLY A 24 3.82 22.53 -6.66
N ASP A 25 5.13 22.49 -6.45
CA ASP A 25 6.15 21.97 -7.35
C ASP A 25 5.72 20.66 -8.02
N PHE A 26 5.25 20.78 -9.26
CA PHE A 26 4.76 19.66 -10.05
C PHE A 26 5.92 18.77 -10.52
N ALA A 27 7.09 19.37 -10.75
CA ALA A 27 8.30 18.63 -11.12
C ALA A 27 8.73 17.71 -9.95
N GLY A 28 8.85 18.26 -8.75
CA GLY A 28 9.17 17.46 -7.55
C GLY A 28 8.17 16.34 -7.26
N GLN A 29 6.87 16.56 -7.55
CA GLN A 29 5.85 15.50 -7.42
C GLN A 29 6.02 14.38 -8.47
N ILE A 30 6.37 14.73 -9.70
CA ILE A 30 6.68 13.74 -10.75
C ILE A 30 7.94 12.95 -10.36
N ASP A 31 8.99 13.63 -9.92
CA ASP A 31 10.26 12.99 -9.55
C ASP A 31 10.08 12.01 -8.38
N ALA A 32 9.34 12.42 -7.34
CA ALA A 32 9.02 11.55 -6.21
C ALA A 32 8.21 10.32 -6.64
N ARG A 33 7.29 10.48 -7.59
CA ARG A 33 6.50 9.37 -8.13
C ARG A 33 7.36 8.40 -8.95
N ILE A 34 8.23 8.91 -9.83
CA ILE A 34 9.14 8.09 -10.62
C ILE A 34 10.09 7.31 -9.71
N ALA A 35 10.61 7.96 -8.67
CA ALA A 35 11.46 7.30 -7.68
C ALA A 35 10.72 6.17 -6.94
N LEU A 36 9.47 6.39 -6.54
CA LEU A 36 8.62 5.37 -5.93
C LEU A 36 8.35 4.19 -6.85
N GLU A 37 7.97 4.45 -8.10
CA GLU A 37 7.70 3.41 -9.10
C GLU A 37 8.98 2.59 -9.35
N THR A 38 10.13 3.24 -9.50
CA THR A 38 11.43 2.59 -9.69
C THR A 38 11.83 1.70 -8.50
N ALA A 39 11.64 2.20 -7.28
CA ALA A 39 11.93 1.43 -6.06
C ALA A 39 11.02 0.20 -5.93
N LEU A 40 9.74 0.32 -6.31
CA LEU A 40 8.80 -0.80 -6.33
C LEU A 40 9.15 -1.82 -7.41
N GLU A 41 9.54 -1.38 -8.61
CA GLU A 41 9.95 -2.26 -9.71
C GLU A 41 11.23 -3.04 -9.43
N SER A 42 12.11 -2.48 -8.59
CA SER A 42 13.33 -3.15 -8.14
C SER A 42 13.08 -4.31 -7.16
N LEU A 43 11.87 -4.42 -6.60
CA LEU A 43 11.50 -5.53 -5.74
C LEU A 43 11.17 -6.79 -6.56
N PRO A 44 11.48 -7.99 -6.03
CA PRO A 44 10.93 -9.24 -6.54
C PRO A 44 9.40 -9.17 -6.63
N GLU A 45 8.84 -9.67 -7.73
CA GLU A 45 7.41 -9.56 -8.02
C GLU A 45 6.53 -10.05 -6.86
N SER A 46 6.90 -11.17 -6.23
CA SER A 46 6.16 -11.74 -5.10
C SER A 46 6.11 -10.84 -3.86
N LEU A 47 7.13 -10.03 -3.63
CA LEU A 47 7.21 -9.06 -2.53
C LEU A 47 6.46 -7.77 -2.90
N ARG A 48 6.64 -7.29 -4.12
CA ARG A 48 5.96 -6.11 -4.67
C ARG A 48 4.44 -6.28 -4.60
N VAL A 49 3.92 -7.40 -5.10
CA VAL A 49 2.47 -7.68 -5.08
C VAL A 49 1.93 -7.72 -3.66
N ALA A 50 2.63 -8.37 -2.72
CA ALA A 50 2.21 -8.39 -1.33
C ALA A 50 2.15 -6.98 -0.72
N LEU A 51 3.15 -6.14 -1.00
CA LEU A 51 3.20 -4.77 -0.51
C LEU A 51 2.06 -3.92 -1.10
N ILE A 52 1.81 -4.00 -2.41
CA ILE A 52 0.74 -3.29 -3.10
C ILE A 52 -0.64 -3.66 -2.57
N LEU A 53 -0.92 -4.96 -2.44
CA LEU A 53 -2.18 -5.45 -1.89
C LEU A 53 -2.42 -4.94 -0.47
N ARG A 54 -1.35 -4.75 0.31
CA ARG A 54 -1.46 -4.24 1.67
C ARG A 54 -1.62 -2.72 1.72
N GLU A 55 -0.76 -1.97 1.04
CA GLU A 55 -0.67 -0.52 1.20
C GLU A 55 -1.66 0.24 0.29
N TRP A 56 -1.93 -0.25 -0.93
CA TRP A 56 -2.90 0.39 -1.84
C TRP A 56 -4.30 -0.19 -1.74
N HIS A 57 -4.42 -1.52 -1.67
CA HIS A 57 -5.75 -2.15 -1.58
C HIS A 57 -6.25 -2.31 -0.14
N GLY A 58 -5.40 -2.13 0.87
CA GLY A 58 -5.80 -2.20 2.28
C GLY A 58 -6.27 -3.59 2.72
N LEU A 59 -5.93 -4.66 1.97
CA LEU A 59 -6.41 -6.01 2.27
C LEU A 59 -5.87 -6.52 3.61
N SER A 60 -6.70 -7.32 4.28
CA SER A 60 -6.29 -8.10 5.45
C SER A 60 -5.36 -9.25 5.05
N TYR A 61 -4.62 -9.80 6.02
CA TYR A 61 -3.73 -10.93 5.74
C TYR A 61 -4.47 -12.17 5.24
N GLU A 62 -5.72 -12.35 5.66
CA GLU A 62 -6.59 -13.46 5.24
C GLU A 62 -7.05 -13.28 3.80
N GLU A 63 -7.50 -12.08 3.43
CA GLU A 63 -7.89 -11.76 2.04
C GLU A 63 -6.69 -11.88 1.09
N MET A 64 -5.52 -11.38 1.50
CA MET A 64 -4.28 -11.53 0.73
C MET A 64 -3.90 -13.01 0.54
N ALA A 65 -4.04 -13.83 1.58
CA ALA A 65 -3.79 -15.26 1.50
C ALA A 65 -4.73 -15.96 0.50
N SER A 66 -6.01 -15.59 0.50
CA SER A 66 -6.99 -16.09 -0.47
C SER A 66 -6.67 -15.64 -1.90
N VAL A 67 -6.35 -14.36 -2.12
CA VAL A 67 -6.04 -13.81 -3.45
C VAL A 67 -4.76 -14.43 -4.03
N LEU A 68 -3.72 -14.58 -3.21
CA LEU A 68 -2.43 -15.11 -3.64
C LEU A 68 -2.33 -16.64 -3.61
N ALA A 69 -3.36 -17.32 -3.09
CA ALA A 69 -3.38 -18.76 -2.86
C ALA A 69 -2.15 -19.27 -2.06
N ILE A 70 -1.77 -18.54 -1.01
CA ILE A 70 -0.64 -18.89 -0.12
C ILE A 70 -1.07 -18.85 1.36
N PRO A 71 -0.38 -19.55 2.27
CA PRO A 71 -0.68 -19.48 3.70
C PRO A 71 -0.54 -18.07 4.28
N VAL A 72 -1.40 -17.71 5.24
CA VAL A 72 -1.33 -16.42 5.97
C VAL A 72 0.04 -16.18 6.61
N GLY A 73 0.68 -17.24 7.12
CA GLY A 73 2.04 -17.17 7.65
C GLY A 73 3.08 -16.72 6.59
N THR A 74 2.91 -17.15 5.35
CA THR A 74 3.74 -16.75 4.21
C THR A 74 3.46 -15.31 3.78
N VAL A 75 2.20 -14.85 3.86
CA VAL A 75 1.86 -13.43 3.63
C VAL A 75 2.62 -12.55 4.62
N ARG A 76 2.61 -12.91 5.90
CA ARG A 76 3.26 -12.14 6.97
C ARG A 76 4.78 -12.08 6.77
N SER A 77 5.42 -13.20 6.44
CA SER A 77 6.87 -13.22 6.17
C SER A 77 7.22 -12.45 4.90
N ARG A 78 6.43 -12.59 3.82
CA ARG A 78 6.61 -11.82 2.58
C ARG A 78 6.47 -10.32 2.82
N LEU A 79 5.48 -9.86 3.59
CA LEU A 79 5.35 -8.44 3.91
C LEU A 79 6.52 -7.90 4.72
N HIS A 80 7.01 -8.68 5.68
CA HIS A 80 8.19 -8.30 6.45
C HIS A 80 9.41 -8.15 5.54
N GLN A 81 9.66 -9.12 4.66
CA GLN A 81 10.74 -9.08 3.68
C GLN A 81 10.57 -7.92 2.70
N ALA A 82 9.38 -7.76 2.11
CA ALA A 82 9.07 -6.69 1.15
C ALA A 82 9.39 -5.30 1.71
N ARG A 83 9.01 -5.03 2.97
CA ARG A 83 9.31 -3.75 3.63
C ARG A 83 10.79 -3.57 3.94
N ALA A 84 11.50 -4.64 4.27
CA ALA A 84 12.94 -4.59 4.53
C ALA A 84 13.70 -4.30 3.23
N GLU A 85 13.41 -5.05 2.16
CA GLU A 85 14.00 -4.87 0.84
C GLU A 85 13.68 -3.49 0.26
N PHE A 86 12.42 -3.04 0.36
CA PHE A 86 12.02 -1.72 -0.13
C PHE A 86 12.84 -0.61 0.55
N ARG A 87 13.00 -0.69 1.89
CA ARG A 87 13.83 0.28 2.61
C ARG A 87 15.29 0.26 2.17
N GLN A 88 15.85 -0.92 1.90
CA GLN A 88 17.24 -1.01 1.42
C GLN A 88 17.41 -0.42 0.03
N ILE A 89 16.47 -0.70 -0.88
CA ILE A 89 16.47 -0.13 -2.23
C ILE A 89 16.33 1.39 -2.15
N TRP A 90 15.38 1.89 -1.36
CA TRP A 90 15.17 3.32 -1.18
C TRP A 90 16.40 4.03 -0.63
N GLN A 91 17.05 3.46 0.40
CA GLN A 91 18.28 4.01 0.96
C GLN A 91 19.43 4.03 -0.03
N LYS A 92 19.53 3.03 -0.91
CA LYS A 92 20.55 3.01 -1.97
C LYS A 92 20.31 4.12 -2.98
N MET A 93 19.06 4.32 -3.40
CA MET A 93 18.69 5.39 -4.33
C MET A 93 18.91 6.80 -3.76
N GLU A 94 18.73 6.98 -2.45
CA GLU A 94 18.98 8.28 -1.79
C GLU A 94 20.49 8.54 -1.57
N ALA A 95 21.31 7.49 -1.54
CA ALA A 95 22.74 7.59 -1.30
C ALA A 95 23.57 7.81 -2.57
N GLU A 96 22.93 7.78 -3.74
CA GLU A 96 23.54 7.88 -5.07
C GLU A 96 23.15 9.20 -5.75
#